data_AF-A0A8T3ZL03-F1
#
_entry.id   AF-A0A8T3ZL03-F1
#
_cell.length_a   1.000
_cell.length_b   1.000
_cell.length_c   1.000
_cell.angle_alpha   90.00
_cell.angle_beta   90.00
_cell.angle_gamma   90.00
#
_symmetry.space_group_name_H-M   'P 1'
#
loop_
_entity.id
_entity.type
_entity.pdbx_description
1 polymer ?
#
loop_
_entity_poly.entity_id
_entity_poly.type
_entity_poly.pdbx_seq_one_letter_code
_entity_poly.pdbx_strand_id
1 'polypeptide(L)'
;MNEGNRRIYEQNMGYLEQLGIGEKIVPIYDNFLKLRAALMCMGVGPSVLTRELAQIVNPSGEKRTGNVGLPVEFRSTYRNDNPDSRPFLLSLPTSVVYKGLQVGDRDFTVSSPFGLKGSVNNIALTLQGKKIIGLNLYEQPDWINQTTTSGKPMTAMFLPEAGDNLMGATRANGGCEYFGRKEACGFCGLDPLKGGDGKTPQDFAEVAAAAYAERPKTTSVTLTAGNTYTQIRGLEQYLRFIAAISQAVNAKGIKPWIEVEASPPDFERAGTEAYRTIDALIEAGVTSFISNMEQYSAKARASALPAKSKISYGDYATFFNYLREKRIPASSVLIVGLDDSDENIVQGAKFLTENGAYPIILPFRPRGKYGARDPINPNRLYNVSLEIADIVRAAGIFPLSPGCAKCGGCSMDVQATIRAYQRESLIGVEAVVR
;
A
#
# COMPACT_ATOMS: atom_id res chain seq x y z
N MET A 1 -18.98 24.37 4.17
CA MET A 1 -18.72 23.09 4.85
C MET A 1 -19.94 22.79 5.72
N ASN A 2 -20.48 21.57 5.72
CA ASN A 2 -21.60 21.21 6.62
C ASN A 2 -21.10 21.02 8.07
N GLU A 3 -22.02 20.95 9.03
CA GLU A 3 -21.70 20.84 10.47
C GLU A 3 -20.83 19.61 10.79
N GLY A 4 -21.15 18.46 10.21
CA GLY A 4 -20.38 17.23 10.40
C GLY A 4 -18.94 17.31 9.86
N ASN A 5 -18.71 18.01 8.75
CA ASN A 5 -17.36 18.25 8.22
C ASN A 5 -16.61 19.28 9.07
N ARG A 6 -17.30 20.29 9.62
CA ARG A 6 -16.70 21.30 10.50
C ARG A 6 -16.17 20.66 11.79
N ARG A 7 -16.94 19.79 12.43
CA ARG A 7 -16.50 19.02 13.61
C ARG A 7 -15.21 18.24 13.34
N ILE A 8 -15.15 17.51 12.22
CA ILE A 8 -13.96 16.73 11.84
C ILE A 8 -12.77 17.65 11.55
N TYR A 9 -13.00 18.79 10.90
CA TYR A 9 -11.95 19.77 10.64
C TYR A 9 -11.36 20.32 11.96
N GLU A 10 -12.20 20.72 12.92
CA GLU A 10 -11.76 21.22 14.22
C GLU A 10 -10.99 20.15 15.01
N GLN A 11 -11.47 18.90 14.98
CA GLN A 11 -10.77 17.75 15.54
C GLN A 11 -9.40 17.52 14.88
N ASN A 12 -9.33 17.59 13.55
CA ASN A 12 -8.08 17.46 12.80
C ASN A 12 -7.08 18.55 13.20
N MET A 13 -7.52 19.79 13.37
CA MET A 13 -6.66 20.88 13.84
C MET A 13 -6.07 20.59 15.23
N GLY A 14 -6.87 20.09 16.17
CA GLY A 14 -6.38 19.69 17.49
C GLY A 14 -5.35 18.56 17.42
N TYR A 15 -5.51 17.59 16.51
CA TYR A 15 -4.52 16.53 16.30
C TYR A 15 -3.22 17.03 15.70
N LEU A 16 -3.26 18.04 14.82
CA LEU A 16 -2.05 18.67 14.27
C LEU A 16 -1.28 19.42 15.33
N GLU A 17 -1.98 20.14 16.22
CA GLU A 17 -1.37 20.83 17.36
C GLU A 17 -0.64 19.83 18.28
N GLN A 18 -1.27 18.69 18.60
CA GLN A 18 -0.64 17.63 19.38
C GLN A 18 0.62 17.04 18.71
N LEU A 19 0.63 16.94 17.38
CA LEU A 19 1.81 16.52 16.61
C LEU A 19 2.87 17.62 16.47
N GLY A 20 2.60 18.85 16.90
CA GLY A 20 3.47 20.01 16.68
C GLY A 20 3.57 20.43 15.21
N ILE A 21 2.54 20.17 14.41
CA ILE A 21 2.45 20.60 13.00
C ILE A 21 1.74 21.95 12.93
N GLY A 22 2.48 22.98 12.51
CA GLY A 22 1.97 24.34 12.35
C GLY A 22 2.23 24.92 10.95
N GLU A 23 2.23 26.25 10.86
CA GLU A 23 2.38 26.99 9.58
C GLU A 23 3.76 26.89 8.94
N LYS A 24 4.76 26.35 9.65
CA LYS A 24 6.10 26.08 9.15
C LYS A 24 6.56 24.72 9.63
N ILE A 25 7.18 23.95 8.74
CA ILE A 25 7.73 22.64 9.05
C ILE A 25 9.26 22.72 8.95
N VAL A 26 9.92 22.47 10.07
CA VAL A 26 11.39 22.33 10.09
C VAL A 26 11.72 20.99 9.40
N PRO A 27 12.59 20.97 8.37
CA PRO A 27 12.84 19.82 7.52
C PRO A 27 13.79 18.80 8.17
N ILE A 28 13.41 18.30 9.34
CA ILE A 28 14.05 17.17 10.02
C ILE A 28 13.20 15.92 9.87
N TYR A 29 13.85 14.76 9.86
CA TYR A 29 13.22 13.46 9.58
C TYR A 29 11.98 13.19 10.43
N ASP A 30 12.05 13.47 11.74
CA ASP A 30 10.95 13.24 12.69
C ASP A 30 9.71 14.09 12.36
N ASN A 31 9.91 15.35 11.95
CA ASN A 31 8.80 16.22 11.57
C ASN A 31 8.16 15.78 10.25
N PHE A 32 8.95 15.29 9.29
CA PHE A 32 8.41 14.69 8.07
C PHE A 32 7.66 13.39 8.35
N LEU A 33 8.12 12.59 9.32
CA LEU A 33 7.40 11.38 9.73
C LEU A 33 6.04 11.72 10.39
N LYS A 34 5.98 12.76 11.22
CA LYS A 34 4.71 13.27 11.79
C LYS A 34 3.80 13.84 10.71
N LEU A 35 4.34 14.65 9.79
CA LEU A 35 3.60 15.18 8.65
C LEU A 35 3.04 14.06 7.78
N ARG A 36 3.84 13.02 7.52
CA ARG A 36 3.43 11.82 6.81
C ARG A 36 2.23 11.17 7.49
N ALA A 37 2.29 10.91 8.80
CA ALA A 37 1.18 10.35 9.55
C ALA A 37 -0.09 11.20 9.40
N ALA A 38 0.03 12.52 9.54
CA ALA A 38 -1.09 13.45 9.36
C ALA A 38 -1.70 13.39 7.96
N LEU A 39 -0.89 13.47 6.91
CA LEU A 39 -1.35 13.42 5.52
C LEU A 39 -1.93 12.06 5.16
N MET A 40 -1.39 10.97 5.68
CA MET A 40 -1.93 9.63 5.45
C MET A 40 -3.30 9.43 6.10
N CYS A 41 -3.58 10.07 7.23
CA CYS A 41 -4.89 10.00 7.89
C CYS A 41 -5.91 10.97 7.30
N MET A 42 -5.50 12.21 7.01
CA MET A 42 -6.41 13.31 6.64
C MET A 42 -6.51 13.51 5.13
N GLY A 43 -5.50 13.10 4.36
CA GLY A 43 -5.36 13.41 2.95
C GLY A 43 -5.26 14.92 2.67
N VAL A 44 -5.45 15.30 1.41
CA VAL A 44 -5.59 16.69 0.97
C VAL A 44 -6.94 16.92 0.34
N GLY A 45 -7.54 18.06 0.66
CA GLY A 45 -8.82 18.46 0.09
C GLY A 45 -8.77 18.59 -1.43
N PRO A 46 -9.88 18.28 -2.13
CA PRO A 46 -9.93 18.35 -3.59
C PRO A 46 -9.79 19.80 -4.09
N SER A 47 -9.00 19.99 -5.14
CA SER A 47 -8.80 21.27 -5.81
C SER A 47 -8.69 21.09 -7.33
N VAL A 48 -8.53 22.18 -8.07
CA VAL A 48 -8.20 22.12 -9.51
C VAL A 48 -6.88 21.39 -9.71
N LEU A 49 -5.86 21.75 -8.93
CA LEU A 49 -4.53 21.13 -9.01
C LEU A 49 -4.56 19.64 -8.67
N THR A 50 -5.32 19.18 -7.66
CA THR A 50 -5.39 17.72 -7.39
C THR A 50 -6.05 16.95 -8.52
N ARG A 51 -6.96 17.56 -9.29
CA ARG A 51 -7.55 16.98 -10.51
C ARG A 51 -6.58 16.88 -11.67
N GLU A 52 -5.82 17.94 -11.92
CA GLU A 52 -4.77 17.94 -12.95
C GLU A 52 -3.71 16.88 -12.65
N LEU A 53 -3.22 16.82 -11.41
CA LEU A 53 -2.24 15.82 -10.98
C LEU A 53 -2.81 14.39 -11.07
N ALA A 54 -4.09 14.19 -10.72
CA ALA A 54 -4.72 12.88 -10.82
C ALA A 54 -4.80 12.37 -12.27
N GLN A 55 -5.02 13.25 -13.24
CA GLN A 55 -5.03 12.89 -14.67
C GLN A 55 -3.64 12.50 -15.17
N ILE A 56 -2.59 13.17 -14.69
CA ILE A 56 -1.20 12.86 -15.06
C ILE A 56 -0.81 11.46 -14.58
N VAL A 57 -1.17 11.10 -13.35
CA VAL A 57 -0.74 9.82 -12.75
C VAL A 57 -1.66 8.65 -13.12
N ASN A 58 -2.86 8.93 -13.63
CA ASN A 58 -3.84 7.94 -14.00
C ASN A 58 -4.63 8.38 -15.25
N PRO A 59 -3.99 8.43 -16.43
CA PRO A 59 -4.62 8.94 -17.64
C PRO A 59 -5.82 8.13 -18.12
N SER A 60 -5.86 6.81 -17.85
CA SER A 60 -7.02 5.97 -18.18
C SER A 60 -8.21 6.19 -17.25
N GLY A 61 -8.00 6.85 -16.10
CA GLY A 61 -8.99 6.96 -15.05
C GLY A 61 -9.33 5.62 -14.40
N GLU A 62 -8.50 4.59 -14.59
CA GLU A 62 -8.80 3.26 -14.09
C GLU A 62 -8.83 3.22 -12.58
N LYS A 63 -9.74 2.39 -12.07
CA LYS A 63 -10.02 2.39 -10.64
C LYS A 63 -8.80 1.88 -9.86
N ARG A 64 -8.35 2.68 -8.89
CA ARG A 64 -7.29 2.29 -7.95
C ARG A 64 -7.87 1.47 -6.80
N THR A 65 -7.30 0.30 -6.53
CA THR A 65 -7.55 -0.44 -5.29
C THR A 65 -6.49 -0.06 -4.25
N GLY A 66 -6.77 -0.24 -2.96
CA GLY A 66 -5.81 0.06 -1.89
C GLY A 66 -5.86 1.50 -1.35
N ASN A 67 -4.79 1.91 -0.66
CA ASN A 67 -4.65 3.20 0.02
C ASN A 67 -3.89 4.25 -0.83
N VAL A 68 -4.08 4.19 -2.15
CA VAL A 68 -3.31 4.93 -3.15
C VAL A 68 -3.78 6.39 -3.30
N GLY A 69 -2.86 7.29 -3.61
CA GLY A 69 -3.09 8.71 -3.84
C GLY A 69 -2.17 9.29 -4.93
N LEU A 70 -1.86 10.58 -4.84
CA LEU A 70 -0.90 11.25 -5.73
C LEU A 70 0.53 10.95 -5.24
N PRO A 71 1.40 10.29 -6.02
CA PRO A 71 2.78 10.05 -5.62
C PRO A 71 3.56 11.37 -5.62
N VAL A 72 3.93 11.85 -4.43
CA VAL A 72 4.67 13.10 -4.25
C VAL A 72 5.93 12.86 -3.43
N GLU A 73 6.90 13.74 -3.62
CA GLU A 73 8.15 13.76 -2.88
C GLU A 73 8.31 15.09 -2.15
N PHE A 74 8.74 15.05 -0.88
CA PHE A 74 9.16 16.25 -0.17
C PHE A 74 10.55 16.66 -0.64
N ARG A 75 10.71 17.90 -1.13
CA ARG A 75 12.05 18.49 -1.31
C ARG A 75 12.65 18.74 0.08
N SER A 76 13.54 17.85 0.47
CA SER A 76 14.37 18.03 1.65
C SER A 76 15.49 19.03 1.32
N THR A 77 15.70 20.05 2.18
CA THR A 77 16.99 20.76 2.23
C THR A 77 18.02 19.99 3.07
N TYR A 78 17.61 18.90 3.70
CA TYR A 78 18.49 17.98 4.43
C TYR A 78 19.29 17.17 3.40
N ARG A 79 20.57 17.52 3.29
CA ARG A 79 21.62 16.88 2.49
C ARG A 79 21.44 16.89 0.97
N ASN A 80 21.51 18.07 0.35
CA ASN A 80 21.83 18.17 -1.09
C ASN A 80 23.23 17.58 -1.44
N ASP A 81 24.05 17.26 -0.43
CA ASP A 81 25.40 16.72 -0.54
C ASP A 81 25.47 15.20 -0.39
N ASN A 82 24.37 14.52 -0.01
CA ASN A 82 24.34 13.06 0.10
C ASN A 82 23.41 12.45 -0.96
N PRO A 83 23.96 11.94 -2.07
CA PRO A 83 23.17 11.33 -3.15
C PRO A 83 22.38 10.09 -2.72
N ASP A 84 22.66 9.52 -1.54
CA ASP A 84 21.93 8.36 -0.99
C ASP A 84 20.74 8.75 -0.10
N SER A 85 20.51 10.04 0.18
CA SER A 85 19.32 10.46 0.93
C SER A 85 18.07 10.32 0.05
N ARG A 86 17.33 9.22 0.23
CA ARG A 86 16.08 9.02 -0.51
C ARG A 86 15.08 10.12 -0.17
N PRO A 87 14.42 10.74 -1.17
CA PRO A 87 13.32 11.65 -0.91
C PRO A 87 12.22 10.91 -0.12
N PHE A 88 11.52 11.64 0.75
CA PHE A 88 10.34 11.12 1.41
C PHE A 88 9.22 10.95 0.37
N LEU A 89 9.12 9.77 -0.22
CA LEU A 89 8.04 9.41 -1.14
C LEU A 89 6.75 9.16 -0.36
N LEU A 90 5.66 9.82 -0.74
CA LEU A 90 4.34 9.66 -0.13
C LEU A 90 3.28 9.53 -1.24
N SER A 91 2.43 8.53 -1.12
CA SER A 91 1.18 8.45 -1.88
C SER A 91 0.13 9.31 -1.17
N LEU A 92 -0.02 10.55 -1.63
CA LEU A 92 -0.82 11.59 -0.99
C LEU A 92 -2.33 11.37 -1.22
N PRO A 93 -3.11 11.04 -0.18
CA PRO A 93 -4.51 10.67 -0.37
C PRO A 93 -5.36 11.87 -0.78
N THR A 94 -6.20 11.69 -1.79
CA THR A 94 -7.20 12.68 -2.20
C THR A 94 -8.37 11.99 -2.89
N SER A 95 -9.59 12.43 -2.64
CA SER A 95 -10.80 11.83 -3.22
C SER A 95 -10.89 11.84 -4.72
N VAL A 96 -10.11 12.70 -5.35
CA VAL A 96 -10.01 12.79 -6.79
C VAL A 96 -9.37 11.53 -7.39
N VAL A 97 -8.47 10.87 -6.65
CA VAL A 97 -7.76 9.66 -7.11
C VAL A 97 -8.56 8.39 -6.80
N TYR A 98 -9.20 8.31 -5.64
CA TYR A 98 -9.93 7.11 -5.22
C TYR A 98 -11.42 7.10 -5.61
N LYS A 99 -11.89 8.11 -6.38
CA LYS A 99 -13.30 8.34 -6.82
C LYS A 99 -14.23 7.17 -6.52
N GLY A 100 -14.79 7.19 -5.31
CA GLY A 100 -15.89 6.34 -4.84
C GLY A 100 -15.73 4.85 -5.16
N LEU A 101 -14.99 4.12 -4.33
CA LEU A 101 -14.97 2.65 -4.43
C LEU A 101 -16.38 2.05 -4.27
N GLN A 102 -17.30 2.81 -3.64
CA GLN A 102 -18.75 2.61 -3.61
C GLN A 102 -19.49 3.95 -3.79
N VAL A 103 -20.65 3.92 -4.47
CA VAL A 103 -21.53 5.08 -4.61
C VAL A 103 -22.02 5.53 -3.23
N GLY A 104 -21.81 6.79 -2.87
CA GLY A 104 -22.28 7.38 -1.62
C GLY A 104 -21.27 7.37 -0.46
N ASP A 105 -20.06 6.85 -0.65
CA ASP A 105 -18.99 6.98 0.34
C ASP A 105 -18.69 8.46 0.63
N ARG A 106 -18.56 8.80 1.93
CA ARG A 106 -18.21 10.15 2.34
C ARG A 106 -16.77 10.46 1.98
N ASP A 107 -16.55 11.62 1.37
CA ASP A 107 -15.21 12.14 1.14
C ASP A 107 -14.60 12.64 2.45
N PHE A 108 -13.73 11.84 3.07
CA PHE A 108 -13.04 12.22 4.30
C PHE A 108 -12.05 13.38 4.10
N THR A 109 -11.54 13.58 2.87
CA THR A 109 -10.53 14.60 2.56
C THR A 109 -11.10 16.01 2.47
N VAL A 110 -12.43 16.15 2.32
CA VAL A 110 -13.12 17.46 2.36
C VAL A 110 -12.96 18.17 3.71
N SER A 111 -12.74 17.41 4.78
CA SER A 111 -12.50 17.96 6.12
C SER A 111 -11.01 18.09 6.46
N SER A 112 -10.13 17.87 5.48
CA SER A 112 -8.69 18.04 5.67
C SER A 112 -8.34 19.52 5.81
N PRO A 113 -7.53 19.90 6.80
CA PRO A 113 -6.94 21.23 6.86
C PRO A 113 -5.80 21.42 5.84
N PHE A 114 -5.39 20.33 5.17
CA PHE A 114 -4.39 20.37 4.12
C PHE A 114 -5.00 20.53 2.73
N GLY A 115 -4.30 21.27 1.86
CA GLY A 115 -4.64 21.42 0.45
C GLY A 115 -3.42 21.65 -0.42
N LEU A 116 -3.59 21.61 -1.74
CA LEU A 116 -2.52 21.91 -2.70
C LEU A 116 -2.78 23.23 -3.44
N LYS A 117 -1.72 24.02 -3.65
CA LYS A 117 -1.69 25.24 -4.48
C LYS A 117 -0.50 25.22 -5.43
N GLY A 118 -0.53 26.09 -6.45
CA GLY A 118 0.55 26.25 -7.41
C GLY A 118 0.20 25.63 -8.76
N SER A 119 1.15 24.92 -9.36
CA SER A 119 1.01 24.23 -10.65
C SER A 119 1.65 22.84 -10.59
N VAL A 120 1.48 22.04 -11.65
CA VAL A 120 2.10 20.71 -11.78
C VAL A 120 3.62 20.75 -11.54
N ASN A 121 4.30 21.80 -12.02
CA ASN A 121 5.76 21.94 -11.91
C ASN A 121 6.22 22.64 -10.62
N ASN A 122 5.30 23.14 -9.81
CA ASN A 122 5.61 23.87 -8.57
C ASN A 122 4.46 23.68 -7.57
N ILE A 123 4.39 22.48 -6.99
CA ILE A 123 3.34 22.08 -6.07
C ILE A 123 3.69 22.60 -4.67
N ALA A 124 2.74 23.27 -4.02
CA ALA A 124 2.86 23.68 -2.64
C ALA A 124 1.81 22.96 -1.80
N LEU A 125 2.26 22.26 -0.76
CA LEU A 125 1.39 21.80 0.31
C LEU A 125 1.02 23.00 1.19
N THR A 126 -0.25 23.09 1.54
CA THR A 126 -0.79 24.15 2.38
C THR A 126 -1.47 23.59 3.61
N LEU A 127 -1.41 24.34 4.71
CA LEU A 127 -2.21 24.15 5.92
C LEU A 127 -3.08 25.39 6.08
N GLN A 128 -4.39 25.22 6.18
CA GLN A 128 -5.36 26.33 6.24
C GLN A 128 -5.14 27.36 5.10
N GLY A 129 -4.76 26.87 3.92
CA GLY A 129 -4.49 27.68 2.72
C GLY A 129 -3.14 28.43 2.71
N LYS A 130 -2.34 28.38 3.78
CA LYS A 130 -0.98 28.94 3.83
C LYS A 130 0.03 27.88 3.43
N LYS A 131 1.03 28.24 2.60
CA LYS A 131 2.09 27.33 2.17
C LYS A 131 2.95 26.90 3.36
N ILE A 132 3.15 25.60 3.53
CA ILE A 132 4.02 25.03 4.58
C ILE A 132 5.28 24.37 4.00
N ILE A 133 5.18 23.70 2.84
CA ILE A 133 6.32 23.07 2.15
C ILE A 133 6.06 22.91 0.64
N GLY A 134 7.12 22.83 -0.16
CA GLY A 134 7.05 22.47 -1.58
C GLY A 134 7.08 20.95 -1.77
N LEU A 135 6.35 20.46 -2.77
CA LEU A 135 6.31 19.06 -3.18
C LEU A 135 6.74 18.95 -4.65
N ASN A 136 7.33 17.82 -5.02
CA ASN A 136 7.41 17.39 -6.42
C ASN A 136 6.38 16.30 -6.65
N LEU A 137 5.77 16.27 -7.84
CA LEU A 137 5.12 15.05 -8.30
C LEU A 137 6.22 14.04 -8.63
N TYR A 138 6.05 12.80 -8.21
CA TYR A 138 6.96 11.73 -8.63
C TYR A 138 6.92 11.61 -10.15
N GLU A 139 8.09 11.50 -10.78
CA GLU A 139 8.19 11.44 -12.23
C GLU A 139 7.45 10.21 -12.78
N GLN A 140 6.45 10.47 -13.62
CA GLN A 140 5.64 9.41 -14.20
C GLN A 140 6.36 8.77 -15.40
N PRO A 141 6.33 7.43 -15.53
CA PRO A 141 6.95 6.78 -16.66
C PRO A 141 6.13 6.96 -17.95
N ASP A 142 6.79 6.93 -19.10
CA ASP A 142 6.17 7.18 -20.41
C ASP A 142 5.13 6.11 -20.79
N TRP A 143 5.34 4.86 -20.38
CA TRP A 143 4.43 3.76 -20.70
C TRP A 143 2.99 3.99 -20.19
N ILE A 144 2.76 4.82 -19.17
CA ILE A 144 1.41 5.03 -18.62
C ILE A 144 0.45 5.69 -19.63
N ASN A 145 1.00 6.39 -20.62
CA ASN A 145 0.27 7.06 -21.70
C ASN A 145 0.11 6.18 -22.95
N GLN A 146 0.60 4.95 -22.91
CA GLN A 146 0.56 4.02 -24.04
C GLN A 146 -0.64 3.06 -23.94
N THR A 147 -0.88 2.34 -25.03
CA THR A 147 -1.95 1.34 -25.17
C THR A 147 -1.31 0.01 -25.53
N THR A 148 -1.85 -1.09 -25.00
CA THR A 148 -1.40 -2.44 -25.36
C THR A 148 -1.74 -2.79 -26.80
N THR A 149 -1.11 -3.84 -27.33
CA THR A 149 -1.47 -4.43 -28.63
C THR A 149 -2.93 -4.87 -28.71
N SER A 150 -3.57 -5.19 -27.58
CA SER A 150 -5.01 -5.50 -27.51
C SER A 150 -5.93 -4.28 -27.42
N GLY A 151 -5.39 -3.07 -27.54
CA GLY A 151 -6.15 -1.82 -27.55
C GLY A 151 -6.57 -1.30 -26.16
N LYS A 152 -6.00 -1.82 -25.07
CA LYS A 152 -6.32 -1.37 -23.70
C LYS A 152 -5.27 -0.36 -23.21
N PRO A 153 -5.65 0.72 -22.51
CA PRO A 153 -4.68 1.59 -21.87
C PRO A 153 -3.73 0.79 -20.96
N MET A 154 -2.42 1.02 -21.02
CA MET A 154 -1.47 0.25 -20.21
C MET A 154 -1.73 0.38 -18.69
N THR A 155 -2.21 1.56 -18.28
CA THR A 155 -2.64 1.83 -16.90
C THR A 155 -3.86 1.02 -16.43
N ALA A 156 -4.54 0.30 -17.33
CA ALA A 156 -5.59 -0.63 -16.93
C ALA A 156 -5.03 -1.93 -16.33
N MET A 157 -3.78 -2.31 -16.64
CA MET A 157 -3.17 -3.52 -16.10
C MET A 157 -2.39 -3.22 -14.83
N PHE A 158 -1.62 -2.13 -14.85
CA PHE A 158 -0.75 -1.73 -13.75
C PHE A 158 -0.88 -0.23 -13.48
N LEU A 159 -0.95 0.13 -12.20
CA LEU A 159 -0.88 1.52 -11.78
C LEU A 159 0.30 1.72 -10.84
N PRO A 160 1.09 2.80 -11.01
CA PRO A 160 2.05 3.22 -10.01
C PRO A 160 1.32 3.59 -8.71
N GLU A 161 1.55 2.84 -7.63
CA GLU A 161 0.97 3.16 -6.32
C GLU A 161 1.72 4.32 -5.67
N ALA A 162 3.05 4.16 -5.61
CA ALA A 162 4.02 5.20 -5.38
C ALA A 162 5.38 4.73 -5.91
N GLY A 163 6.16 5.65 -6.46
CA GLY A 163 7.42 5.27 -7.05
C GLY A 163 7.22 4.33 -8.25
N ASP A 164 8.11 3.36 -8.38
CA ASP A 164 8.07 2.35 -9.45
C ASP A 164 7.49 1.00 -9.01
N ASN A 165 6.78 0.94 -7.86
CA ASN A 165 5.99 -0.25 -7.51
C ASN A 165 4.62 -0.20 -8.17
N LEU A 166 4.37 -1.15 -9.07
CA LEU A 166 3.21 -1.20 -9.93
C LEU A 166 2.21 -2.24 -9.42
N MET A 167 1.02 -1.83 -9.00
CA MET A 167 -0.01 -2.78 -8.58
C MET A 167 -0.97 -3.08 -9.71
N GLY A 168 -1.27 -4.36 -9.92
CA GLY A 168 -2.22 -4.84 -10.91
C GLY A 168 -3.21 -5.85 -10.32
N ALA A 169 -4.50 -5.59 -10.49
CA ALA A 169 -5.56 -6.50 -10.05
C ALA A 169 -5.94 -7.48 -11.16
N THR A 170 -5.56 -8.75 -11.01
CA THR A 170 -5.98 -9.81 -11.92
C THR A 170 -7.43 -10.19 -11.62
N ARG A 171 -8.31 -10.00 -12.62
CA ARG A 171 -9.76 -10.23 -12.49
C ARG A 171 -10.32 -11.02 -13.67
N ALA A 172 -9.47 -11.78 -14.36
CA ALA A 172 -9.83 -12.45 -15.61
C ALA A 172 -11.02 -13.43 -15.46
N ASN A 173 -11.21 -14.01 -14.27
CA ASN A 173 -12.29 -14.95 -13.98
C ASN A 173 -13.39 -14.36 -13.07
N GLY A 174 -13.41 -13.04 -12.87
CA GLY A 174 -14.30 -12.37 -11.93
C GLY A 174 -13.58 -11.69 -10.75
N GLY A 175 -14.37 -11.09 -9.89
CA GLY A 175 -13.94 -10.42 -8.65
C GLY A 175 -14.00 -11.35 -7.44
N CYS A 176 -13.82 -10.78 -6.24
CA CYS A 176 -13.81 -11.54 -5.00
C CYS A 176 -15.17 -12.23 -4.72
N GLU A 177 -15.17 -13.55 -4.54
CA GLU A 177 -16.40 -14.33 -4.32
C GLU A 177 -17.12 -13.93 -3.03
N TYR A 178 -16.40 -13.33 -2.07
CA TYR A 178 -16.98 -12.87 -0.80
C TYR A 178 -18.05 -11.80 -1.01
N PHE A 179 -18.00 -11.03 -2.11
CA PHE A 179 -19.07 -10.09 -2.47
C PHE A 179 -20.38 -10.82 -2.77
N GLY A 180 -20.33 -11.95 -3.46
CA GLY A 180 -21.51 -12.75 -3.83
C GLY A 180 -22.27 -13.29 -2.62
N ARG A 181 -21.59 -13.50 -1.49
CA ARG A 181 -22.19 -14.01 -0.25
C ARG A 181 -22.39 -12.95 0.84
N LYS A 182 -22.17 -11.67 0.54
CA LYS A 182 -22.22 -10.56 1.53
C LYS A 182 -21.24 -10.75 2.71
N GLU A 183 -20.13 -11.44 2.48
CA GLU A 183 -19.07 -11.68 3.47
C GLU A 183 -17.78 -10.89 3.15
N ALA A 184 -17.86 -9.94 2.21
CA ALA A 184 -16.73 -9.09 1.82
C ALA A 184 -16.26 -8.20 2.97
N CYS A 185 -14.96 -7.85 2.95
CA CYS A 185 -14.36 -6.98 3.97
C CYS A 185 -15.06 -5.62 3.97
N GLY A 186 -15.43 -5.11 5.16
CA GLY A 186 -16.20 -3.87 5.32
C GLY A 186 -15.49 -2.61 4.82
N PHE A 187 -14.16 -2.69 4.64
CA PHE A 187 -13.31 -1.63 4.10
C PHE A 187 -12.75 -1.98 2.70
N CYS A 188 -13.19 -3.05 2.04
CA CYS A 188 -12.61 -3.50 0.76
C CYS A 188 -12.77 -2.42 -0.32
N GLY A 189 -11.86 -2.42 -1.30
CA GLY A 189 -11.86 -1.47 -2.43
C GLY A 189 -12.06 -2.09 -3.79
N LEU A 190 -11.98 -3.41 -3.82
CA LEU A 190 -12.21 -4.18 -5.02
C LEU A 190 -13.65 -3.99 -5.46
N ASP A 191 -13.85 -4.00 -6.77
CA ASP A 191 -15.18 -4.08 -7.36
C ASP A 191 -15.70 -5.52 -7.30
N PRO A 192 -17.02 -5.70 -7.13
CA PRO A 192 -17.67 -7.01 -7.14
C PRO A 192 -17.79 -7.64 -8.54
N LEU A 193 -16.95 -7.25 -9.52
CA LEU A 193 -17.06 -7.59 -10.95
C LEU A 193 -17.39 -9.07 -11.17
N LYS A 194 -18.61 -9.38 -11.64
CA LYS A 194 -19.08 -10.78 -11.74
C LYS A 194 -18.55 -11.56 -12.95
N GLY A 195 -18.15 -10.87 -14.03
CA GLY A 195 -17.76 -11.50 -15.32
C GLY A 195 -16.31 -11.30 -15.73
N GLY A 196 -15.49 -10.72 -14.84
CA GLY A 196 -14.12 -10.30 -15.13
C GLY A 196 -14.02 -9.04 -15.98
N ASP A 197 -12.78 -8.61 -16.26
CA ASP A 197 -12.50 -7.35 -16.98
C ASP A 197 -11.87 -7.55 -18.36
N GLY A 198 -11.84 -8.78 -18.88
CA GLY A 198 -11.31 -9.10 -20.21
C GLY A 198 -9.80 -8.89 -20.38
N LYS A 199 -9.08 -8.64 -19.28
CA LYS A 199 -7.62 -8.50 -19.29
C LYS A 199 -6.97 -9.88 -19.25
N THR A 200 -5.96 -10.08 -20.08
CA THR A 200 -5.27 -11.36 -20.27
C THR A 200 -3.88 -11.34 -19.64
N PRO A 201 -3.26 -12.50 -19.34
CA PRO A 201 -1.86 -12.56 -18.93
C PRO A 201 -0.91 -11.85 -19.89
N GLN A 202 -1.18 -11.91 -21.19
CA GLN A 202 -0.40 -11.23 -22.21
C GLN A 202 -0.51 -9.71 -22.11
N ASP A 203 -1.71 -9.17 -21.79
CA ASP A 203 -1.87 -7.73 -21.52
C ASP A 203 -0.98 -7.29 -20.36
N PHE A 204 -0.95 -8.04 -19.26
CA PHE A 204 -0.09 -7.75 -18.11
C PHE A 204 1.40 -7.89 -18.45
N ALA A 205 1.77 -8.94 -19.18
CA ALA A 205 3.14 -9.20 -19.59
C ALA A 205 3.70 -8.09 -20.49
N GLU A 206 2.90 -7.58 -21.43
CA GLU A 206 3.26 -6.48 -22.31
C GLU A 206 3.56 -5.20 -21.51
N VAL A 207 2.67 -4.82 -20.58
CA VAL A 207 2.87 -3.63 -19.74
C VAL A 207 4.06 -3.80 -18.80
N ALA A 208 4.22 -4.97 -18.18
CA ALA A 208 5.40 -5.24 -17.35
C ALA A 208 6.68 -5.10 -18.17
N ALA A 209 6.76 -5.69 -19.37
CA ALA A 209 7.93 -5.58 -20.23
C ALA A 209 8.25 -4.12 -20.61
N ALA A 210 7.24 -3.29 -20.89
CA ALA A 210 7.42 -1.86 -21.14
C ALA A 210 7.97 -1.13 -19.91
N ALA A 211 7.35 -1.34 -18.74
CA ALA A 211 7.77 -0.70 -17.49
C ALA A 211 9.18 -1.10 -17.03
N TYR A 212 9.54 -2.38 -17.18
CA TYR A 212 10.88 -2.86 -16.88
C TYR A 212 11.91 -2.35 -17.90
N ALA A 213 11.56 -2.25 -19.18
CA ALA A 213 12.48 -1.70 -20.18
C ALA A 213 12.80 -0.21 -19.92
N GLU A 214 11.81 0.55 -19.46
CA GLU A 214 11.98 1.97 -19.14
C GLU A 214 12.76 2.18 -17.83
N ARG A 215 12.45 1.41 -16.78
CA ARG A 215 13.03 1.57 -15.43
C ARG A 215 13.51 0.23 -14.82
N PRO A 216 14.52 -0.44 -15.42
CA PRO A 216 14.89 -1.82 -15.10
C PRO A 216 15.41 -2.06 -13.67
N LYS A 217 15.85 -1.00 -12.98
CA LYS A 217 16.48 -1.08 -11.66
C LYS A 217 15.53 -0.84 -10.49
N THR A 218 14.35 -0.29 -10.76
CA THR A 218 13.45 0.22 -9.72
C THR A 218 12.03 -0.34 -9.85
N THR A 219 11.60 -0.72 -11.06
CA THR A 219 10.29 -1.31 -11.32
C THR A 219 10.08 -2.61 -10.57
N SER A 220 9.02 -2.72 -9.78
CA SER A 220 8.48 -3.99 -9.27
C SER A 220 7.00 -4.10 -9.63
N VAL A 221 6.49 -5.32 -9.76
CA VAL A 221 5.07 -5.56 -10.02
C VAL A 221 4.45 -6.35 -8.87
N THR A 222 3.33 -5.86 -8.34
CA THR A 222 2.52 -6.53 -7.32
C THR A 222 1.20 -6.94 -7.95
N LEU A 223 0.92 -8.25 -7.98
CA LEU A 223 -0.34 -8.79 -8.46
C LEU A 223 -1.27 -9.05 -7.27
N THR A 224 -2.51 -8.60 -7.39
CA THR A 224 -3.60 -8.88 -6.43
C THR A 224 -4.83 -9.39 -7.16
N ALA A 225 -5.79 -9.93 -6.43
CA ALA A 225 -7.03 -10.48 -6.97
C ALA A 225 -8.06 -10.68 -5.86
N GLY A 226 -9.26 -11.09 -6.26
CA GLY A 226 -10.28 -11.51 -5.31
C GLY A 226 -10.01 -12.90 -4.73
N ASN A 227 -10.39 -13.11 -3.47
CA ASN A 227 -10.41 -14.44 -2.86
C ASN A 227 -11.58 -15.27 -3.40
N THR A 228 -11.36 -16.59 -3.42
CA THR A 228 -12.41 -17.60 -3.65
C THR A 228 -12.71 -18.36 -2.36
N TYR A 229 -13.75 -19.20 -2.38
CA TYR A 229 -14.07 -20.15 -1.31
C TYR A 229 -13.38 -21.52 -1.45
N THR A 230 -12.48 -21.68 -2.43
CA THR A 230 -11.66 -22.91 -2.55
C THR A 230 -10.68 -23.01 -1.38
N GLN A 231 -10.15 -24.21 -1.13
CA GLN A 231 -9.13 -24.43 -0.10
C GLN A 231 -7.83 -23.68 -0.41
N ILE A 232 -7.57 -23.38 -1.68
CA ILE A 232 -6.40 -22.60 -2.13
C ILE A 232 -6.69 -21.09 -2.10
N ARG A 233 -7.96 -20.70 -1.92
CA ARG A 233 -8.45 -19.30 -1.80
C ARG A 233 -8.11 -18.42 -3.01
N GLY A 234 -7.87 -19.02 -4.18
CA GLY A 234 -7.61 -18.34 -5.45
C GLY A 234 -6.12 -18.08 -5.73
N LEU A 235 -5.21 -18.61 -4.90
CA LEU A 235 -3.76 -18.46 -5.11
C LEU A 235 -3.29 -19.05 -6.46
N GLU A 236 -3.95 -20.10 -6.95
CA GLU A 236 -3.66 -20.75 -8.23
C GLU A 236 -3.83 -19.84 -9.45
N GLN A 237 -4.68 -18.81 -9.36
CA GLN A 237 -5.04 -17.97 -10.50
C GLN A 237 -3.89 -17.08 -10.98
N TYR A 238 -2.93 -16.79 -10.11
CA TYR A 238 -1.79 -15.93 -10.42
C TYR A 238 -0.78 -16.60 -11.36
N LEU A 239 -0.75 -17.95 -11.39
CA LEU A 239 0.30 -18.72 -12.06
C LEU A 239 0.47 -18.32 -13.54
N ARG A 240 -0.64 -18.23 -14.29
CA ARG A 240 -0.62 -17.84 -15.71
C ARG A 240 -0.12 -16.40 -15.92
N PHE A 241 -0.38 -15.49 -14.99
CA PHE A 241 0.06 -14.09 -15.09
C PHE A 241 1.55 -13.97 -14.78
N ILE A 242 2.01 -14.60 -13.71
CA ILE A 242 3.42 -14.62 -13.32
C ILE A 242 4.25 -15.25 -14.44
N ALA A 243 3.85 -16.42 -14.95
CA ALA A 243 4.57 -17.09 -16.03
C ALA A 243 4.70 -16.20 -17.27
N ALA A 244 3.62 -15.53 -17.68
CA ALA A 244 3.63 -14.63 -18.83
C ALA A 244 4.54 -13.40 -18.60
N ILE A 245 4.46 -12.77 -17.43
CA ILE A 245 5.31 -11.62 -17.06
C ILE A 245 6.78 -12.05 -17.00
N SER A 246 7.09 -13.12 -16.27
CA SER A 246 8.44 -13.67 -16.15
C SER A 246 9.03 -13.95 -17.53
N GLN A 247 8.29 -14.62 -18.42
CA GLN A 247 8.75 -14.91 -19.77
C GLN A 247 9.04 -13.62 -20.57
N ALA A 248 8.11 -12.68 -20.58
CA ALA A 248 8.24 -11.44 -21.37
C ALA A 248 9.38 -10.54 -20.88
N VAL A 249 9.57 -10.43 -19.56
CA VAL A 249 10.63 -9.60 -18.97
C VAL A 249 11.99 -10.29 -19.06
N ASN A 250 12.07 -11.60 -18.81
CA ASN A 250 13.33 -12.35 -18.97
C ASN A 250 13.82 -12.33 -20.43
N ALA A 251 12.91 -12.33 -21.42
CA ALA A 251 13.27 -12.17 -22.84
C ALA A 251 13.93 -10.81 -23.16
N LYS A 252 13.83 -9.82 -22.26
CA LYS A 252 14.54 -8.53 -22.32
C LYS A 252 15.87 -8.53 -21.54
N GLY A 253 16.28 -9.68 -20.98
CA GLY A 253 17.50 -9.80 -20.18
C GLY A 253 17.38 -9.23 -18.76
N ILE A 254 16.15 -9.03 -18.27
CA ILE A 254 15.88 -8.46 -16.95
C ILE A 254 15.27 -9.55 -16.07
N LYS A 255 15.73 -9.67 -14.83
CA LYS A 255 15.07 -10.52 -13.81
C LYS A 255 14.00 -9.69 -13.10
N PRO A 256 12.69 -9.97 -13.29
CA PRO A 256 11.65 -9.17 -12.67
C PRO A 256 11.55 -9.41 -11.16
N TRP A 257 11.11 -8.39 -10.43
CA TRP A 257 10.56 -8.52 -9.08
C TRP A 257 9.04 -8.61 -9.16
N ILE A 258 8.50 -9.77 -8.81
CA ILE A 258 7.08 -10.08 -8.87
C ILE A 258 6.59 -10.43 -7.47
N GLU A 259 5.67 -9.62 -6.96
CA GLU A 259 5.03 -9.82 -5.67
C GLU A 259 3.58 -10.29 -5.85
N VAL A 260 3.12 -11.21 -5.00
CA VAL A 260 1.72 -11.65 -4.98
C VAL A 260 1.08 -11.26 -3.66
N GLU A 261 0.00 -10.47 -3.73
CA GLU A 261 -0.88 -10.20 -2.61
C GLU A 261 -2.05 -11.19 -2.60
N ALA A 262 -2.07 -12.12 -1.65
CA ALA A 262 -3.10 -13.15 -1.55
C ALA A 262 -3.30 -13.63 -0.11
N SER A 263 -4.50 -14.14 0.18
CA SER A 263 -4.72 -14.89 1.43
C SER A 263 -3.93 -16.21 1.43
N PRO A 264 -3.48 -16.69 2.60
CA PRO A 264 -2.82 -17.99 2.67
C PRO A 264 -3.84 -19.10 2.36
N PRO A 265 -3.42 -20.28 1.86
CA PRO A 265 -4.32 -21.43 1.73
C PRO A 265 -4.88 -21.90 3.08
N ASP A 266 -5.92 -22.74 3.02
CA ASP A 266 -6.37 -23.57 4.14
C ASP A 266 -5.48 -24.81 4.21
N PHE A 267 -4.43 -24.79 5.03
CA PHE A 267 -3.41 -25.84 5.02
C PHE A 267 -3.93 -27.18 5.53
N GLU A 268 -4.87 -27.14 6.48
CA GLU A 268 -5.51 -28.34 7.03
C GLU A 268 -6.30 -29.09 5.93
N ARG A 269 -7.09 -28.36 5.14
CA ARG A 269 -7.98 -28.96 4.14
C ARG A 269 -7.35 -29.13 2.76
N ALA A 270 -6.42 -28.26 2.36
CA ALA A 270 -5.70 -28.39 1.10
C ALA A 270 -4.55 -29.41 1.19
N GLY A 271 -3.97 -29.61 2.38
CA GLY A 271 -2.84 -30.50 2.59
C GLY A 271 -1.68 -30.19 1.65
N THR A 272 -1.18 -31.21 0.96
CA THR A 272 -0.05 -31.10 0.02
C THR A 272 -0.30 -30.11 -1.12
N GLU A 273 -1.56 -29.89 -1.52
CA GLU A 273 -1.88 -29.01 -2.64
C GLU A 273 -1.57 -27.53 -2.35
N ALA A 274 -1.70 -27.10 -1.09
CA ALA A 274 -1.29 -25.76 -0.68
C ALA A 274 0.19 -25.52 -0.97
N TYR A 275 1.05 -26.44 -0.54
CA TYR A 275 2.50 -26.34 -0.74
C TYR A 275 2.87 -26.41 -2.23
N ARG A 276 2.27 -27.33 -2.99
CA ARG A 276 2.50 -27.43 -4.45
C ARG A 276 2.12 -26.16 -5.18
N THR A 277 1.01 -25.52 -4.80
CA THR A 277 0.59 -24.26 -5.40
C THR A 277 1.62 -23.16 -5.12
N ILE A 278 2.12 -23.06 -3.88
CA ILE A 278 3.14 -22.07 -3.50
C ILE A 278 4.43 -22.31 -4.29
N ASP A 279 4.89 -23.56 -4.36
CA ASP A 279 6.09 -23.94 -5.11
C ASP A 279 5.94 -23.62 -6.61
N ALA A 280 4.79 -23.92 -7.21
CA ALA A 280 4.53 -23.60 -8.61
C ALA A 280 4.59 -22.08 -8.90
N LEU A 281 4.12 -21.24 -7.97
CA LEU A 281 4.23 -19.78 -8.11
C LEU A 281 5.68 -19.28 -7.99
N ILE A 282 6.45 -19.84 -7.06
CA ILE A 282 7.87 -19.52 -6.91
C ILE A 282 8.65 -19.93 -8.16
N GLU A 283 8.41 -21.15 -8.67
CA GLU A 283 9.01 -21.67 -9.90
C GLU A 283 8.64 -20.83 -11.13
N ALA A 284 7.43 -20.31 -11.19
CA ALA A 284 6.99 -19.39 -12.25
C ALA A 284 7.67 -18.01 -12.18
N GLY A 285 8.24 -17.63 -11.02
CA GLY A 285 9.04 -16.42 -10.86
C GLY A 285 8.56 -15.42 -9.81
N VAL A 286 7.67 -15.81 -8.88
CA VAL A 286 7.35 -14.95 -7.72
C VAL A 286 8.60 -14.74 -6.86
N THR A 287 8.82 -13.48 -6.46
CA THR A 287 9.95 -13.08 -5.61
C THR A 287 9.55 -12.70 -4.19
N SER A 288 8.28 -12.34 -3.95
CA SER A 288 7.76 -12.05 -2.60
C SER A 288 6.25 -12.26 -2.50
N PHE A 289 5.75 -12.37 -1.26
CA PHE A 289 4.31 -12.46 -0.99
C PHE A 289 3.86 -11.39 0.01
N ILE A 290 2.63 -10.95 -0.15
CA ILE A 290 1.88 -10.19 0.86
C ILE A 290 0.65 -10.99 1.26
N SER A 291 0.49 -11.29 2.54
CA SER A 291 -0.68 -11.98 3.06
C SER A 291 -1.29 -11.19 4.21
N ASN A 292 -2.18 -10.27 3.88
CA ASN A 292 -2.69 -9.26 4.79
C ASN A 292 -3.56 -9.85 5.90
N MET A 293 -3.23 -9.58 7.16
CA MET A 293 -4.10 -9.90 8.30
C MET A 293 -5.12 -8.79 8.56
N GLU A 294 -4.75 -7.54 8.26
CA GLU A 294 -5.44 -6.26 8.45
C GLU A 294 -5.80 -5.90 9.90
N GLN A 295 -6.23 -6.88 10.69
CA GLN A 295 -6.56 -6.78 12.11
C GLN A 295 -6.08 -8.05 12.82
N TYR A 296 -5.74 -7.91 14.09
CA TYR A 296 -5.28 -9.01 14.92
C TYR A 296 -6.35 -9.53 15.87
N SER A 297 -7.19 -8.69 16.49
CA SER A 297 -8.27 -9.17 17.39
C SER A 297 -9.25 -10.08 16.66
N ALA A 298 -9.55 -11.25 17.24
CA ALA A 298 -10.56 -12.15 16.70
C ALA A 298 -11.94 -11.47 16.58
N LYS A 299 -12.32 -10.64 17.57
CA LYS A 299 -13.58 -9.90 17.57
C LYS A 299 -13.61 -8.84 16.47
N ALA A 300 -12.56 -8.03 16.37
CA ALA A 300 -12.46 -6.99 15.36
C ALA A 300 -12.46 -7.59 13.93
N ARG A 301 -11.70 -8.68 13.74
CA ARG A 301 -11.68 -9.46 12.49
C ARG A 301 -13.08 -9.96 12.13
N ALA A 302 -13.81 -10.60 13.04
CA ALA A 302 -15.15 -11.11 12.74
C ALA A 302 -16.13 -10.02 12.29
N SER A 303 -16.02 -8.80 12.84
CA SER A 303 -16.89 -7.67 12.48
C SER A 303 -16.58 -7.05 11.12
N ALA A 304 -15.29 -6.96 10.78
CA ALA A 304 -14.79 -6.24 9.60
C ALA A 304 -14.45 -7.15 8.42
N LEU A 305 -14.18 -8.42 8.66
CA LEU A 305 -13.65 -9.39 7.71
C LEU A 305 -14.48 -10.70 7.73
N PRO A 306 -15.80 -10.71 7.47
CA PRO A 306 -16.66 -11.86 7.80
C PRO A 306 -16.18 -13.21 7.22
N ALA A 307 -15.69 -13.24 5.98
CA ALA A 307 -15.08 -14.45 5.42
C ALA A 307 -13.61 -14.63 5.84
N LYS A 308 -12.79 -13.57 5.74
CA LYS A 308 -11.34 -13.64 5.96
C LYS A 308 -10.95 -13.84 7.44
N SER A 309 -11.85 -13.52 8.38
CA SER A 309 -11.66 -13.82 9.81
C SER A 309 -11.66 -15.32 10.10
N LYS A 310 -12.19 -16.15 9.18
CA LYS A 310 -12.17 -17.62 9.29
C LYS A 310 -10.80 -18.21 8.93
N ILE A 311 -9.90 -17.42 8.35
CA ILE A 311 -8.51 -17.81 8.16
C ILE A 311 -7.82 -17.82 9.53
N SER A 312 -7.33 -19.00 9.93
CA SER A 312 -6.71 -19.20 11.23
C SER A 312 -5.35 -18.50 11.32
N TYR A 313 -4.92 -18.14 12.52
CA TYR A 313 -3.53 -17.71 12.74
C TYR A 313 -2.53 -18.81 12.36
N GLY A 314 -2.93 -20.08 12.50
CA GLY A 314 -2.14 -21.24 12.07
C GLY A 314 -1.85 -21.25 10.57
N ASP A 315 -2.84 -20.91 9.73
CA ASP A 315 -2.65 -20.79 8.27
C ASP A 315 -1.63 -19.69 7.95
N TYR A 316 -1.74 -18.51 8.58
CA TYR A 316 -0.78 -17.42 8.40
C TYR A 316 0.64 -17.83 8.85
N ALA A 317 0.76 -18.41 10.05
CA ALA A 317 2.05 -18.87 10.58
C ALA A 317 2.69 -19.92 9.65
N THR A 318 1.91 -20.92 9.21
CA THR A 318 2.38 -21.98 8.31
C THR A 318 2.85 -21.40 6.98
N PHE A 319 2.07 -20.48 6.40
CA PHE A 319 2.43 -19.80 5.15
C PHE A 319 3.75 -19.04 5.27
N PHE A 320 3.88 -18.17 6.29
CA PHE A 320 5.08 -17.36 6.46
C PHE A 320 6.32 -18.18 6.81
N ASN A 321 6.18 -19.19 7.68
CA ASN A 321 7.28 -20.09 8.01
C ASN A 321 7.76 -20.87 6.77
N TYR A 322 6.84 -21.35 5.93
CA TYR A 322 7.17 -22.05 4.69
C TYR A 322 7.89 -21.13 3.69
N LEU A 323 7.42 -19.90 3.51
CA LEU A 323 8.09 -18.91 2.64
C LEU A 323 9.48 -18.56 3.16
N ARG A 324 9.65 -18.41 4.49
CA ARG A 324 10.95 -18.19 5.13
C ARG A 324 11.93 -19.33 4.85
N GLU A 325 11.50 -20.59 4.94
CA GLU A 325 12.33 -21.76 4.59
C GLU A 325 12.77 -21.73 3.13
N LYS A 326 11.90 -21.27 2.22
CA LYS A 326 12.19 -21.08 0.80
C LYS A 326 12.98 -19.80 0.49
N ARG A 327 13.30 -18.99 1.51
CA ARG A 327 13.96 -17.66 1.40
C ARG A 327 13.17 -16.69 0.52
N ILE A 328 11.85 -16.79 0.54
CA ILE A 328 10.93 -15.87 -0.12
C ILE A 328 10.43 -14.86 0.92
N PRO A 329 10.75 -13.57 0.78
CA PRO A 329 10.27 -12.53 1.68
C PRO A 329 8.75 -12.46 1.71
N ALA A 330 8.21 -12.30 2.91
CA ALA A 330 6.77 -12.15 3.13
C ALA A 330 6.47 -10.89 3.94
N SER A 331 5.31 -10.30 3.69
CA SER A 331 4.80 -9.17 4.46
C SER A 331 3.30 -9.27 4.70
N SER A 332 2.78 -8.44 5.61
CA SER A 332 1.36 -8.41 5.92
C SER A 332 0.95 -7.02 6.39
N VAL A 333 -0.15 -6.51 5.85
CA VAL A 333 -0.75 -5.25 6.28
C VAL A 333 -1.46 -5.41 7.63
N LEU A 334 -1.24 -4.44 8.51
CA LEU A 334 -2.04 -4.15 9.68
C LEU A 334 -2.61 -2.73 9.57
N ILE A 335 -3.91 -2.57 9.86
CA ILE A 335 -4.62 -1.30 9.73
C ILE A 335 -4.88 -0.70 11.11
N VAL A 336 -4.13 0.34 11.45
CA VAL A 336 -4.32 1.08 12.69
C VAL A 336 -5.68 1.76 12.67
N GLY A 337 -6.48 1.56 13.72
CA GLY A 337 -7.82 2.15 13.88
C GLY A 337 -8.98 1.27 13.43
N LEU A 338 -8.71 0.07 12.89
CA LEU A 338 -9.75 -0.94 12.66
C LEU A 338 -9.82 -2.01 13.74
N ASP A 339 -8.77 -2.19 14.53
CA ASP A 339 -8.77 -3.12 15.66
C ASP A 339 -9.45 -2.51 16.90
N ASP A 340 -9.76 -3.34 17.89
CA ASP A 340 -10.38 -2.94 19.15
C ASP A 340 -9.42 -2.05 19.99
N SER A 341 -8.11 -2.23 19.85
CA SER A 341 -7.08 -1.43 20.53
C SER A 341 -5.78 -1.34 19.72
N ASP A 342 -4.93 -0.37 20.05
CA ASP A 342 -3.61 -0.22 19.42
C ASP A 342 -2.66 -1.34 19.84
N GLU A 343 -2.80 -1.86 21.06
CA GLU A 343 -2.04 -3.01 21.57
C GLU A 343 -2.27 -4.25 20.71
N ASN A 344 -3.49 -4.50 20.22
CA ASN A 344 -3.75 -5.63 19.32
C ASN A 344 -2.97 -5.49 18.00
N ILE A 345 -2.83 -4.27 17.47
CA ILE A 345 -2.02 -4.03 16.28
C ILE A 345 -0.56 -4.34 16.56
N VAL A 346 -0.04 -3.92 17.72
CA VAL A 346 1.32 -4.25 18.17
C VAL A 346 1.51 -5.76 18.34
N GLN A 347 0.55 -6.48 18.93
CA GLN A 347 0.59 -7.94 19.05
C GLN A 347 0.56 -8.63 17.68
N GLY A 348 -0.23 -8.11 16.74
CA GLY A 348 -0.21 -8.58 15.36
C GLY A 348 1.16 -8.41 14.72
N ALA A 349 1.82 -7.27 14.95
CA ALA A 349 3.18 -7.05 14.44
C ALA A 349 4.18 -8.03 15.06
N LYS A 350 4.09 -8.31 16.37
CA LYS A 350 4.93 -9.34 17.03
C LYS A 350 4.73 -10.71 16.39
N PHE A 351 3.48 -11.15 16.27
CA PHE A 351 3.13 -12.41 15.61
C PHE A 351 3.71 -12.51 14.20
N LEU A 352 3.60 -11.45 13.39
CA LEU A 352 4.17 -11.41 12.04
C LEU A 352 5.69 -11.56 12.07
N THR A 353 6.37 -10.77 12.91
CA THR A 353 7.83 -10.80 13.00
C THR A 353 8.37 -12.14 13.50
N GLU A 354 7.72 -12.78 14.48
CA GLU A 354 8.08 -14.10 14.99
C GLU A 354 7.97 -15.20 13.90
N ASN A 355 7.04 -15.03 12.97
CA ASN A 355 6.85 -15.94 11.84
C ASN A 355 7.61 -15.49 10.57
N GLY A 356 8.50 -14.49 10.67
CA GLY A 356 9.37 -14.05 9.58
C GLY A 356 8.71 -13.16 8.53
N ALA A 357 7.53 -12.59 8.81
CA ALA A 357 6.84 -11.65 7.94
C ALA A 357 7.02 -10.20 8.41
N TYR A 358 7.20 -9.29 7.45
CA TYR A 358 7.31 -7.85 7.72
C TYR A 358 5.93 -7.17 7.88
N PRO A 359 5.67 -6.43 8.97
CA PRO A 359 4.41 -5.72 9.17
C PRO A 359 4.37 -4.40 8.38
N ILE A 360 3.42 -4.28 7.45
CA ILE A 360 3.11 -3.02 6.73
C ILE A 360 2.02 -2.26 7.48
N ILE A 361 2.26 -1.01 7.86
CA ILE A 361 1.38 -0.24 8.74
C ILE A 361 0.61 0.81 7.95
N LEU A 362 -0.70 0.61 7.81
CA LEU A 362 -1.62 1.51 7.13
C LEU A 362 -2.60 2.16 8.13
N PRO A 363 -3.04 3.40 7.91
CA PRO A 363 -4.16 3.97 8.65
C PRO A 363 -5.50 3.46 8.14
N PHE A 364 -6.45 3.35 9.06
CA PHE A 364 -7.86 3.33 8.73
C PHE A 364 -8.29 4.63 8.05
N ARG A 365 -8.98 4.50 6.91
CA ARG A 365 -9.70 5.59 6.23
C ARG A 365 -11.17 5.20 6.08
N PRO A 366 -12.12 6.12 6.35
CA PRO A 366 -13.55 5.84 6.22
C PRO A 366 -13.94 5.46 4.79
N ARG A 367 -14.65 4.33 4.63
CA ARG A 367 -15.12 3.78 3.36
C ARG A 367 -16.05 2.58 3.56
N GLY A 368 -16.88 2.27 2.57
CA GLY A 368 -17.76 1.11 2.58
C GLY A 368 -18.64 1.07 3.83
N LYS A 369 -18.69 -0.08 4.51
CA LYS A 369 -19.45 -0.25 5.78
C LYS A 369 -19.01 0.76 6.85
N TYR A 370 -17.79 1.27 6.77
CA TYR A 370 -17.20 2.21 7.73
C TYR A 370 -17.17 3.65 7.24
N GLY A 371 -17.88 3.99 6.14
CA GLY A 371 -17.87 5.34 5.56
C GLY A 371 -18.35 6.46 6.51
N ALA A 372 -19.14 6.12 7.53
CA ALA A 372 -19.63 7.07 8.53
C ALA A 372 -18.67 7.30 9.72
N ARG A 373 -17.59 6.52 9.85
CA ARG A 373 -16.59 6.70 10.91
C ARG A 373 -15.70 7.90 10.60
N ASP A 374 -15.10 8.47 11.64
CA ASP A 374 -14.07 9.50 11.49
C ASP A 374 -12.72 8.85 11.12
N PRO A 375 -11.83 9.54 10.37
CA PRO A 375 -10.46 9.07 10.14
C PRO A 375 -9.69 8.87 11.44
N ILE A 376 -8.67 8.00 11.42
CA ILE A 376 -7.86 7.77 12.63
C ILE A 376 -7.05 9.01 13.04
N ASN A 377 -6.94 9.25 14.35
CA ASN A 377 -6.01 10.21 14.93
C ASN A 377 -4.56 9.91 14.45
N PRO A 378 -3.87 10.84 13.76
CA PRO A 378 -2.52 10.62 13.27
C PRO A 378 -1.47 10.44 14.39
N ASN A 379 -1.72 10.92 15.61
CA ASN A 379 -0.85 10.64 16.78
C ASN A 379 -0.83 9.15 17.10
N ARG A 380 -1.98 8.46 17.00
CA ARG A 380 -2.06 7.01 17.20
C ARG A 380 -1.27 6.27 16.13
N LEU A 381 -1.50 6.61 14.85
CA LEU A 381 -0.75 6.03 13.74
C LEU A 381 0.77 6.22 13.94
N TYR A 382 1.20 7.44 14.29
CA TYR A 382 2.61 7.75 14.52
C TYR A 382 3.22 6.91 15.65
N ASN A 383 2.61 6.92 16.83
CA ASN A 383 3.13 6.22 18.01
C ASN A 383 3.18 4.70 17.81
N VAL A 384 2.09 4.09 17.30
CA VAL A 384 2.03 2.65 17.02
C VAL A 384 3.08 2.26 15.99
N SER A 385 3.29 3.06 14.94
CA SER A 385 4.29 2.78 13.92
C SER A 385 5.72 2.81 14.48
N LEU A 386 6.02 3.71 15.43
CA LEU A 386 7.32 3.76 16.09
C LEU A 386 7.57 2.54 16.98
N GLU A 387 6.57 2.13 17.76
CA GLU A 387 6.67 0.93 18.60
C GLU A 387 6.89 -0.33 17.75
N ILE A 388 6.16 -0.45 16.65
CA ILE A 388 6.32 -1.58 15.71
C ILE A 388 7.69 -1.53 15.02
N ALA A 389 8.20 -0.35 14.69
CA ALA A 389 9.54 -0.21 14.13
C ALA A 389 10.63 -0.72 15.09
N ASP A 390 10.48 -0.49 16.41
CA ASP A 390 11.41 -1.03 17.41
C ASP A 390 11.33 -2.57 17.51
N ILE A 391 10.14 -3.16 17.39
CA ILE A 391 9.93 -4.62 17.33
C ILE A 391 10.60 -5.22 16.08
N VAL A 392 10.33 -4.65 14.92
CA VAL A 392 10.91 -5.06 13.63
C VAL A 392 12.44 -5.01 13.69
N ARG A 393 12.98 -3.91 14.23
CA ARG A 393 14.43 -3.74 14.41
C ARG A 393 15.01 -4.82 15.32
N ALA A 394 14.38 -5.07 16.48
CA ALA A 394 14.81 -6.11 17.42
C ALA A 394 14.76 -7.52 16.81
N ALA A 395 13.81 -7.78 15.91
CA ALA A 395 13.70 -9.04 15.17
C ALA A 395 14.72 -9.14 14.02
N GLY A 396 15.44 -8.06 13.67
CA GLY A 396 16.40 -8.06 12.56
C GLY A 396 15.75 -8.21 11.19
N ILE A 397 14.45 -7.95 11.06
CA ILE A 397 13.72 -8.06 9.79
C ILE A 397 13.78 -6.72 9.07
N PHE A 398 14.15 -6.74 7.79
CA PHE A 398 14.24 -5.53 6.99
C PHE A 398 13.45 -5.68 5.68
N PRO A 399 12.76 -4.63 5.20
CA PRO A 399 11.99 -4.68 3.96
C PRO A 399 12.92 -4.59 2.74
N LEU A 400 13.67 -5.67 2.46
CA LEU A 400 14.68 -5.66 1.38
C LEU A 400 14.11 -6.04 0.01
N SER A 401 12.98 -6.75 -0.05
CA SER A 401 12.38 -7.15 -1.32
C SER A 401 11.61 -6.01 -1.99
N PRO A 402 11.87 -5.69 -3.27
CA PRO A 402 10.99 -4.83 -4.06
C PRO A 402 9.54 -5.34 -4.05
N GLY A 403 8.59 -4.41 -3.99
CA GLY A 403 7.19 -4.65 -3.63
C GLY A 403 6.66 -3.56 -2.70
N CYS A 404 5.44 -3.73 -2.16
CA CYS A 404 4.79 -2.72 -1.32
C CYS A 404 5.60 -2.40 -0.05
N ALA A 405 6.22 -3.42 0.57
CA ALA A 405 7.03 -3.26 1.77
C ALA A 405 8.29 -2.40 1.54
N LYS A 406 8.83 -2.34 0.32
CA LYS A 406 10.00 -1.50 -0.01
C LYS A 406 9.62 -0.14 -0.60
N CYS A 407 8.51 -0.08 -1.32
CA CYS A 407 7.97 1.16 -1.88
C CYS A 407 7.79 2.23 -0.80
N GLY A 408 7.17 1.84 0.33
CA GLY A 408 7.00 2.73 1.48
C GLY A 408 6.25 4.02 1.14
N GLY A 409 5.42 4.02 0.09
CA GLY A 409 4.68 5.21 -0.32
C GLY A 409 3.32 5.36 0.37
N CYS A 410 2.64 4.24 0.63
CA CYS A 410 1.30 4.22 1.20
C CYS A 410 1.27 3.94 2.71
N SER A 411 2.42 3.61 3.31
CA SER A 411 2.53 3.04 4.66
C SER A 411 3.50 3.81 5.56
N MET A 412 3.46 3.57 6.87
CA MET A 412 4.33 4.25 7.84
C MET A 412 5.61 3.48 8.21
N ASP A 413 5.57 2.16 8.05
CA ASP A 413 6.58 1.20 8.51
C ASP A 413 7.98 1.52 7.99
N VAL A 414 8.18 1.63 6.67
CA VAL A 414 9.51 1.88 6.07
C VAL A 414 10.23 3.06 6.73
N GLN A 415 9.60 4.23 6.78
CA GLN A 415 10.24 5.42 7.32
C GLN A 415 10.42 5.34 8.84
N ALA A 416 9.50 4.70 9.56
CA ALA A 416 9.64 4.45 11.00
C ALA A 416 10.80 3.49 11.30
N THR A 417 10.93 2.40 10.53
CA THR A 417 12.04 1.43 10.64
C THR A 417 13.38 2.10 10.35
N ILE A 418 13.52 2.87 9.27
CA ILE A 418 14.75 3.63 8.96
C ILE A 418 15.17 4.50 10.15
N ARG A 419 14.22 5.22 10.76
CA ARG A 419 14.48 6.04 11.95
C ARG A 419 14.96 5.23 13.15
N ALA A 420 14.38 4.05 13.38
CA ALA A 420 14.78 3.16 14.47
C ALA A 420 16.23 2.68 14.31
N TYR A 421 16.65 2.30 13.10
CA TYR A 421 18.03 1.90 12.81
C TYR A 421 19.03 3.06 12.84
N GLN A 422 18.62 4.28 12.45
CA GLN A 422 19.48 5.47 12.53
C GLN A 422 19.80 5.90 13.97
N ARG A 423 18.92 5.61 14.93
CA ARG A 423 19.18 5.90 16.36
C ARG A 423 20.34 5.09 16.92
N GLU A 424 20.56 3.86 16.46
CA GLU A 424 21.66 3.01 16.93
C GLU A 424 22.99 3.31 16.24
N SER A 425 22.98 3.73 14.98
CA SER A 425 24.23 4.13 14.29
C SER A 425 24.84 5.39 14.91
N LEU A 426 24.04 6.25 15.56
CA LEU A 426 24.51 7.34 16.42
C LEU A 426 25.07 6.85 17.78
N ILE A 427 24.79 5.60 18.16
CA ILE A 427 25.30 4.91 19.37
C ILE A 427 26.44 3.93 19.00
N GLY A 428 26.87 3.91 17.73
CA GLY A 428 28.08 3.26 17.26
C GLY A 428 27.89 1.84 16.75
N VAL A 429 27.39 1.70 15.51
CA VAL A 429 27.76 0.62 14.56
C VAL A 429 27.54 1.15 13.13
N GLU A 430 28.61 1.32 12.36
CA GLU A 430 28.54 1.51 10.91
C GLU A 430 28.23 0.18 10.23
N ALA A 431 27.00 -0.03 9.75
CA ALA A 431 26.67 -0.93 8.62
C ALA A 431 25.15 -1.12 8.43
N VAL A 432 24.41 -0.14 7.88
CA VAL A 432 23.06 -0.43 7.32
C VAL A 432 22.72 0.53 6.16
N VAL A 433 23.59 0.66 5.15
CA VAL A 433 23.20 1.12 3.81
C VAL A 433 24.16 0.51 2.78
N ARG A 434 23.91 -0.73 2.36
CA ARG A 434 24.33 -1.26 1.05
C ARG A 434 23.32 -2.29 0.57
#